data_AF-A0A7K1GPZ2-F1
#
_entry.id   AF-A0A7K1GPZ2-F1
#
_cell.length_a   1.000
_cell.length_b   1.000
_cell.length_c   1.000
_cell.angle_alpha   90.00
_cell.angle_beta   90.00
_cell.angle_gamma   90.00
#
_symmetry.space_group_name_H-M   'P 1'
#
loop_
_entity.id
_entity.type
_entity.pdbx_description
1 polymer ?
#
loop_
_entity_poly.entity_id
_entity_poly.type
_entity_poly.pdbx_seq_one_letter_code
_entity_poly.pdbx_strand_id
1 'polypeptide(L)'
;MQIVSVKNPIDDLSLERELNEIDSLIHHAKQRGESVIYIDKLSYQNHLLLIEKNYTIKKLMKKSALFSFLKRPKKYYAIEFPV
;
A
#
# COMPACT_ATOMS: atom_id res chain seq x y z
N MET A 1 -1.69 -32.50 6.93
CA MET A 1 -1.19 -31.11 7.08
C MET A 1 -2.42 -30.24 7.32
N GLN A 2 -2.68 -29.82 8.57
CA GLN A 2 -3.84 -28.98 8.91
C GLN A 2 -3.47 -27.52 8.66
N ILE A 3 -4.18 -26.87 7.73
CA ILE A 3 -4.07 -25.43 7.48
C ILE A 3 -4.98 -24.75 8.50
N VAL A 4 -4.41 -24.28 9.61
CA VAL A 4 -5.12 -23.46 10.59
C VAL A 4 -5.12 -22.02 10.11
N SER A 5 -6.30 -21.51 9.75
CA SER A 5 -6.51 -20.10 9.45
C SER A 5 -6.44 -19.32 10.76
N VAL A 6 -5.25 -18.75 11.05
CA VAL A 6 -5.09 -17.82 12.16
C VAL A 6 -5.80 -16.54 11.76
N LYS A 7 -7.06 -16.38 12.19
CA LYS A 7 -7.70 -15.06 12.27
C LYS A 7 -6.88 -14.26 13.27
N ASN A 8 -5.85 -13.55 12.80
CA ASN A 8 -5.28 -12.47 13.59
C ASN A 8 -6.44 -11.49 13.83
N PRO A 9 -6.79 -11.15 15.08
CA PRO A 9 -7.67 -10.03 15.33
C PRO A 9 -6.95 -8.81 14.75
N ILE A 10 -7.41 -8.36 13.58
CA ILE A 10 -6.91 -7.15 12.98
C ILE A 10 -7.42 -6.05 13.90
N ASP A 11 -6.51 -5.47 14.65
CA ASP A 11 -6.81 -4.43 15.63
C ASP A 11 -7.30 -3.20 14.85
N ASP A 12 -8.55 -2.78 15.04
CA ASP A 12 -9.18 -1.70 14.24
C ASP A 12 -8.34 -0.41 14.30
N LEU A 13 -7.70 -0.16 15.44
CA LEU A 13 -6.77 0.95 15.65
C LEU A 13 -5.57 0.92 14.69
N SER A 14 -5.11 -0.26 14.30
CA SER A 14 -3.99 -0.43 13.37
C SER A 14 -4.38 -0.13 11.92
N LEU A 15 -5.62 -0.43 11.54
CA LEU A 15 -6.16 -0.14 10.21
C LEU A 15 -6.35 1.35 9.99
N GLU A 16 -6.92 2.04 10.98
CA GLU A 16 -7.11 3.49 10.94
C GLU A 16 -5.78 4.23 10.85
N ARG A 17 -4.75 3.77 11.60
CA ARG A 17 -3.40 4.33 11.51
C ARG A 17 -2.81 4.16 10.11
N GLU A 18 -2.87 2.96 9.55
CA GLU A 18 -2.38 2.69 8.19
C GLU A 18 -3.12 3.55 7.15
N LEU A 19 -4.44 3.73 7.30
CA LEU A 19 -5.24 4.56 6.40
C LEU A 19 -4.85 6.05 6.50
N ASN A 20 -4.65 6.57 7.71
CA ASN A 20 -4.21 7.96 7.93
C ASN A 20 -2.81 8.22 7.35
N GLU A 21 -1.91 7.25 7.45
CA GLU A 21 -0.59 7.32 6.82
C GLU A 21 -0.72 7.35 5.29
N ILE A 22 -1.56 6.49 4.71
CA ILE A 22 -1.85 6.49 3.27
C ILE A 22 -2.43 7.83 2.84
N ASP A 23 -3.44 8.36 3.54
CA ASP A 23 -4.06 9.65 3.21
C ASP A 23 -3.05 10.80 3.27
N SER A 24 -2.12 10.79 4.24
CA SER A 24 -1.03 11.77 4.34
C SER A 24 -0.07 11.66 3.15
N LEU A 25 0.30 10.44 2.74
CA LEU A 25 1.14 10.21 1.56
C LEU A 25 0.45 10.67 0.27
N ILE A 26 -0.84 10.39 0.12
CA ILE A 26 -1.67 10.86 -1.00
C ILE A 26 -1.65 12.40 -1.04
N HIS A 27 -1.87 13.05 0.11
CA HIS A 27 -1.88 14.51 0.20
C HIS A 27 -0.55 15.12 -0.24
N HIS A 28 0.58 14.60 0.26
CA HIS A 28 1.90 15.08 -0.12
C HIS A 28 2.24 14.82 -1.59
N ALA A 29 1.87 13.66 -2.13
CA ALA A 29 2.08 13.35 -3.54
C ALA A 29 1.26 14.27 -4.45
N LYS A 30 0.01 14.58 -4.09
CA LYS A 30 -0.81 15.59 -4.81
C LYS A 30 -0.16 16.98 -4.78
N GLN A 31 0.38 17.40 -3.64
CA GLN A 31 1.12 18.68 -3.55
C GLN A 31 2.36 18.72 -4.45
N ARG A 32 2.99 17.56 -4.71
CA ARG A 32 4.13 17.42 -5.61
C ARG A 32 3.75 17.25 -7.08
N GLY A 33 2.46 17.16 -7.40
CA GLY A 33 1.98 16.86 -8.75
C GLY A 33 2.23 15.42 -9.19
N GLU A 34 2.50 14.51 -8.25
CA GLU A 34 2.60 13.09 -8.55
C GLU A 34 1.20 12.50 -8.76
N SER A 35 1.05 11.55 -9.69
CA SER A 35 -0.22 10.88 -9.96
C SER A 35 -0.34 9.50 -9.30
N VAL A 36 0.75 9.00 -8.73
CA VAL A 36 0.86 7.63 -8.20
C VAL A 36 1.72 7.60 -6.95
N ILE A 37 1.25 6.92 -5.90
CA ILE A 37 2.07 6.59 -4.72
C ILE A 37 2.43 5.10 -4.71
N TYR A 38 3.58 4.77 -4.10
CA TYR A 38 4.05 3.38 -3.96
C TYR A 38 4.16 3.01 -2.49
N ILE A 39 3.39 2.03 -2.05
CA ILE A 39 3.42 1.50 -0.69
C ILE A 39 3.81 0.02 -0.70
N ASP A 40 4.53 -0.44 0.32
CA ASP A 40 5.01 -1.83 0.39
C ASP A 40 4.04 -2.78 1.09
N LYS A 41 3.19 -2.25 1.97
CA LYS A 41 2.13 -2.96 2.66
C LYS A 41 0.82 -2.21 2.46
N LEU A 42 -0.24 -2.99 2.27
CA LEU A 42 -1.61 -2.51 2.19
C LEU A 42 -2.52 -3.61 2.74
N SER A 43 -3.21 -3.35 3.85
CA SER A 43 -4.21 -4.27 4.38
C SER A 43 -5.37 -4.48 3.40
N TYR A 44 -6.05 -5.61 3.52
CA TYR A 44 -7.17 -5.95 2.65
C TYR A 44 -8.35 -4.97 2.81
N GLN A 45 -8.65 -4.54 4.03
CA GLN A 45 -9.71 -3.56 4.29
C GLN A 45 -9.38 -2.20 3.65
N ASN A 46 -8.16 -1.70 3.84
CA ASN A 46 -7.74 -0.43 3.22
C ASN A 46 -7.69 -0.53 1.69
N HIS A 47 -7.35 -1.69 1.14
CA HIS A 47 -7.44 -1.94 -0.31
C HIS A 47 -8.89 -1.82 -0.83
N LEU A 48 -9.87 -2.39 -0.12
CA LEU A 48 -11.28 -2.25 -0.50
C LEU A 48 -11.76 -0.80 -0.41
N LEU A 49 -11.45 -0.10 0.68
CA LEU A 49 -11.82 1.30 0.87
C LEU A 49 -11.26 2.22 -0.22
N LEU A 50 -10.01 1.98 -0.65
CA LEU A 50 -9.40 2.75 -1.73
C LEU A 50 -10.10 2.50 -3.08
N ILE A 51 -10.54 1.27 -3.35
CA ILE A 51 -11.33 0.96 -4.56
C ILE A 51 -12.69 1.68 -4.52
N GLU A 52 -13.37 1.68 -3.37
CA GLU A 52 -14.64 2.43 -3.21
C GLU A 52 -14.46 3.92 -3.46
N LYS A 53 -13.30 4.48 -3.11
CA LYS A 53 -12.92 5.88 -3.40
C LYS A 53 -12.41 6.11 -4.83
N ASN A 54 -12.58 5.16 -5.75
CA ASN A 54 -12.14 5.21 -7.16
C ASN A 54 -10.62 5.30 -7.38
N TYR A 55 -9.80 4.88 -6.41
CA TYR A 55 -8.36 4.76 -6.65
C TYR A 55 -8.05 3.49 -7.47
N THR A 56 -7.10 3.59 -8.38
CA THR A 56 -6.62 2.43 -9.14
C THR A 56 -5.41 1.82 -8.45
N ILE A 57 -5.49 0.53 -8.09
CA ILE A 57 -4.42 -0.15 -7.34
C ILE A 57 -3.77 -1.21 -8.22
N LYS A 58 -2.45 -1.10 -8.45
CA LYS A 58 -1.66 -2.06 -9.24
C LYS A 58 -0.56 -2.67 -8.39
N LYS A 59 -0.37 -3.99 -8.47
CA LYS A 59 0.74 -4.69 -7.80
C LYS A 59 1.96 -4.72 -8.72
N LEU A 60 3.09 -4.24 -8.23
CA LEU A 60 4.33 -4.10 -8.98
C LEU A 60 5.48 -4.78 -8.25
N MET A 61 6.45 -5.31 -9.00
CA MET A 61 7.73 -5.74 -8.47
C MET A 61 8.78 -4.71 -8.84
N LYS A 62 9.27 -3.92 -7.87
CA LYS A 62 10.38 -2.99 -8.08
C LYS A 62 11.65 -3.55 -7.44
N LYS A 63 12.77 -3.42 -8.14
CA LYS A 63 14.09 -3.74 -7.58
C LYS A 63 14.46 -2.62 -6.60
N SER A 64 14.43 -2.92 -5.30
CA SER A 64 14.89 -2.01 -4.26
C SER A 64 16.40 -2.21 -4.05
N ALA A 65 17.16 -1.12 -4.08
CA ALA A 65 18.59 -1.14 -3.76
C ALA A 65 18.74 -1.00 -2.25
N LEU A 66 19.11 -2.09 -1.57
CA LEU A 66 19.48 -2.05 -0.14
C LEU A 66 20.92 -1.57 0.05
N PHE A 67 21.80 -1.91 -0.91
CA PHE A 67 23.18 -1.43 -1.06
C PHE A 67 23.52 -1.45 -2.56
N SER A 68 24.54 -0.69 -3.00
CA SER A 68 24.91 -0.52 -4.42
C SER A 68 25.08 -1.82 -5.23
N PHE A 69 25.26 -2.97 -4.57
CA PHE A 69 25.52 -4.27 -5.20
C PHE A 69 24.42 -5.33 -4.99
N LEU A 70 23.45 -5.12 -4.11
CA LEU A 70 22.40 -6.11 -3.83
C LEU A 70 21.01 -5.50 -4.04
N LYS A 71 20.48 -5.70 -5.26
CA LYS A 71 19.11 -5.33 -5.62
C LYS A 71 18.21 -6.52 -5.36
N ARG A 72 17.29 -6.40 -4.39
CA ARG A 72 16.25 -7.42 -4.15
C ARG A 72 14.93 -6.96 -4.75
N PRO A 73 14.19 -7.85 -5.42
CA PRO A 73 12.84 -7.52 -5.85
C PRO A 73 11.94 -7.36 -4.62
N LYS A 74 11.29 -6.21 -4.49
CA LYS A 74 10.31 -5.94 -3.45
C LYS A 74 8.95 -5.67 -4.10
N LYS A 75 7.91 -6.24 -3.50
CA LYS A 75 6.51 -6.02 -3.90
C LYS A 75 6.07 -4.65 -3.44
N TYR A 76 5.38 -3.93 -4.32
CA TYR A 76 4.75 -2.65 -4.04
C TYR A 76 3.34 -2.63 -4.60
N TYR A 77 2.50 -1.83 -3.97
CA TYR A 77 1.20 -1.41 -4.46
C TYR A 77 1.36 0.01 -4.98
N ALA A 78 1.14 0.21 -6.28
CA ALA A 78 0.96 1.51 -6.87
C ALA A 78 -0.51 1.91 -6.74
N ILE A 79 -0.77 3.02 -6.07
CA ILE A 79 -2.10 3.62 -5.95
C ILE A 79 -2.09 4.85 -6.84
N GLU A 80 -2.82 4.77 -7.95
CA GLU A 80 -3.01 5.86 -8.90
C GLU A 80 -4.24 6.68 -8.49
N PHE A 81 -4.11 8.00 -8.53
CA PHE A 81 -5.19 8.90 -8.15
C PHE A 81 -6.31 8.88 -9.18
N PRO A 82 -7.58 9.02 -8.74
CA PRO A 82 -8.67 9.26 -9.67
C PRO A 82 -8.40 10.54 -10.44
N VAL A 83 -8.60 10.47 -11.76
CA VAL A 83 -8.49 11.61 -12.69
C VAL A 83 -9.61 12.61 -12.43
#